data_AF-A0A8S4FZR4-F1
#
_entry.id   AF-A0A8S4FZR4-F1
#
_cell.length_a   1.000
_cell.length_b   1.000
_cell.length_c   1.000
_cell.angle_alpha   90.00
_cell.angle_beta   90.00
_cell.angle_gamma   90.00
#
_symmetry.space_group_name_H-M   'P 1'
#
loop_
_entity.id
_entity.type
_entity.pdbx_description
1 polymer ?
#
loop_
_entity_poly.entity_id
_entity_poly.type
_entity_poly.pdbx_seq_one_letter_code
_entity_poly.pdbx_strand_id
1 'polypeptide(L)'
;MSLYNFKKIAVVPTAKDFIDIMLSKTQRKTPTVVHKHYKISRIRGFYIRKVKFTQQNFHDRLSRIIQEFPKLDDVHPFYADLMNVLYDKDHYKLGLGQLNTARHLIDK
;
A
#
# COMPACT_ATOMS: atom_id res chain seq x y z
N MET A 1 -10.35 28.04 -1.78
CA MET A 1 -9.44 27.74 -2.91
C MET A 1 -8.71 26.44 -2.56
N SER A 2 -9.04 25.32 -3.21
CA SER A 2 -8.33 24.06 -2.93
C SER A 2 -6.90 24.18 -3.45
N LEU A 3 -5.96 24.49 -2.56
CA LEU A 3 -4.53 24.41 -2.83
C LEU A 3 -4.15 22.93 -2.92
N TYR A 4 -4.26 22.36 -4.12
CA TYR A 4 -3.81 21.00 -4.42
C TYR A 4 -2.33 20.89 -4.04
N ASN A 5 -2.03 20.11 -3.00
CA ASN A 5 -0.68 20.01 -2.46
C ASN A 5 0.01 18.76 -2.98
N PHE A 6 0.58 18.86 -4.18
CA PHE A 6 1.35 17.80 -4.84
C PHE A 6 2.64 17.40 -4.07
N LYS A 7 3.03 18.14 -3.01
CA LYS A 7 4.20 17.83 -2.18
C LYS A 7 3.90 16.93 -0.98
N LYS A 8 2.63 16.65 -0.67
CA LYS A 8 2.24 15.81 0.48
C LYS A 8 2.21 14.30 0.18
N ILE A 9 2.58 13.90 -1.04
CA ILE A 9 2.59 12.50 -1.46
C ILE A 9 3.80 11.80 -0.83
N ALA A 10 3.58 10.69 -0.13
CA ALA A 10 4.64 9.89 0.42
C ALA A 10 5.44 9.20 -0.69
N VAL A 11 6.74 9.05 -0.49
CA VAL A 11 7.62 8.34 -1.43
C VAL A 11 7.09 6.92 -1.67
N VAL A 12 6.84 6.60 -2.94
CA VAL A 12 6.44 5.27 -3.40
C VAL A 12 7.73 4.46 -3.61
N PRO A 13 7.98 3.41 -2.80
CA PRO A 13 9.16 2.58 -2.94
C PRO A 13 9.06 1.68 -4.17
N THR A 14 10.21 1.16 -4.63
CA THR A 14 10.23 0.12 -5.66
C THR A 14 9.61 -1.18 -5.15
N ALA A 15 9.21 -2.09 -6.05
CA ALA A 15 8.58 -3.34 -5.66
C ALA A 15 9.43 -4.18 -4.68
N LYS A 16 10.74 -4.24 -4.92
CA LYS A 16 11.68 -4.98 -4.05
C LYS A 16 11.79 -4.35 -2.67
N ASP A 17 12.03 -3.04 -2.63
CA ASP A 17 12.15 -2.30 -1.37
C ASP A 17 10.82 -2.37 -0.58
N PHE A 18 9.70 -2.34 -1.29
CA PHE A 18 8.38 -2.45 -0.67
C PHE A 18 8.21 -3.78 0.08
N ILE A 19 8.57 -4.89 -0.56
CA ILE A 19 8.56 -6.21 0.07
C ILE A 19 9.50 -6.25 1.27
N ASP A 20 10.73 -5.77 1.11
CA ASP A 20 11.74 -5.80 2.17
C ASP A 20 11.31 -4.96 3.39
N ILE A 21 10.74 -3.78 3.18
CA ILE A 21 10.23 -2.92 4.24
C ILE A 21 9.09 -3.63 5.01
N MET A 22 8.13 -4.24 4.30
CA MET A 22 6.97 -4.89 4.92
C MET A 22 7.35 -6.16 5.69
N LEU A 23 8.23 -7.00 5.13
CA LEU A 23 8.72 -8.20 5.80
C LEU A 23 9.61 -7.86 7.00
N SER A 24 10.48 -6.85 6.86
CA SER A 24 11.30 -6.33 7.96
C SER A 24 10.43 -5.79 9.10
N LYS A 25 9.35 -5.07 8.79
CA LYS A 25 8.41 -4.57 9.79
C LYS A 25 7.67 -5.70 10.49
N THR A 26 7.25 -6.73 9.74
CA THR A 26 6.61 -7.93 10.30
C THR A 26 7.52 -8.64 11.27
N GLN A 27 8.79 -8.86 10.90
CA GLN A 27 9.75 -9.55 11.76
C GLN A 27 10.07 -8.78 13.05
N ARG A 28 10.19 -7.44 12.97
CA ARG A 28 10.49 -6.60 14.14
C ARG A 28 9.32 -6.43 15.11
N LYS A 29 8.08 -6.42 14.59
CA LYS A 29 6.88 -6.11 15.39
C LYS A 29 6.06 -7.32 15.83
N THR A 30 6.36 -8.52 15.32
CA THR A 30 5.69 -9.76 15.72
C THR A 30 6.65 -10.69 16.47
N PRO A 31 6.18 -11.51 17.41
CA PRO A 31 7.02 -12.53 18.05
C PRO A 31 7.70 -13.43 17.03
N THR A 32 8.93 -13.85 17.30
CA THR A 32 9.77 -14.59 16.35
C THR A 32 10.03 -16.04 16.75
N VAL A 33 9.96 -16.35 18.04
CA VAL A 33 10.29 -17.69 18.57
C VAL A 33 9.02 -18.51 18.81
N VAL A 34 9.02 -19.75 18.33
CA VAL A 34 7.99 -20.77 18.60
C VAL A 34 8.68 -22.11 18.83
N HIS A 35 8.17 -22.91 19.77
CA HIS A 35 8.72 -24.23 20.08
C HIS A 35 7.70 -25.34 19.78
N LYS A 36 8.20 -26.50 19.36
CA LYS A 36 7.38 -27.67 18.96
C LYS A 36 6.48 -28.22 20.07
N HIS A 37 6.82 -27.98 21.34
CA HIS A 37 6.06 -28.47 22.49
C HIS A 37 4.84 -27.61 22.87
N TYR A 38 4.61 -26.49 22.16
CA TYR A 38 3.46 -25.63 22.43
C TYR A 38 2.14 -26.26 21.95
N LYS A 39 1.04 -25.93 22.64
CA LYS A 39 -0.31 -26.31 22.20
C LYS A 39 -0.54 -25.85 20.76
N ILE A 40 -1.13 -26.71 19.93
CA ILE A 40 -1.38 -26.44 18.50
C ILE A 40 -2.14 -25.12 18.26
N SER A 41 -3.07 -24.76 19.15
CA SER A 41 -3.79 -23.49 19.10
C SER A 41 -2.86 -22.27 19.16
N ARG A 42 -1.81 -22.33 20.00
CA ARG A 42 -0.81 -21.25 20.11
C ARG A 42 0.05 -21.15 18.86
N ILE A 43 0.45 -22.28 18.28
CA ILE A 43 1.25 -22.31 17.04
C ILE A 43 0.43 -21.75 15.87
N ARG A 44 -0.83 -22.14 15.74
CA ARG A 44 -1.76 -21.57 14.74
C ARG A 44 -1.93 -20.07 14.94
N GLY A 45 -2.19 -19.63 16.17
CA GLY A 45 -2.32 -18.20 16.50
C GLY A 45 -1.06 -17.40 16.17
N PHE A 46 0.14 -17.98 16.38
CA PHE A 46 1.42 -17.36 16.03
C PHE A 46 1.52 -17.07 14.52
N TYR A 47 1.24 -18.06 13.67
CA TYR A 47 1.31 -17.88 12.22
C TYR A 47 0.16 -17.01 11.67
N ILE A 48 -1.06 -17.19 12.17
CA ILE A 48 -2.21 -16.34 11.81
C ILE A 48 -1.88 -14.87 12.10
N ARG A 49 -1.28 -14.58 13.25
CA ARG A 49 -0.87 -13.22 13.61
C ARG A 49 0.15 -12.66 12.62
N LYS A 50 1.14 -13.44 12.18
CA LYS A 50 2.12 -12.99 11.18
C LYS A 50 1.43 -12.67 9.84
N VAL A 51 0.61 -13.58 9.33
CA VAL A 51 -0.10 -13.39 8.05
C VAL A 51 -1.02 -12.17 8.10
N LYS A 52 -1.87 -12.06 9.12
CA LYS A 52 -2.79 -10.91 9.28
C LYS A 52 -2.05 -9.59 9.50
N PHE A 53 -0.95 -9.60 10.24
CA PHE A 53 -0.14 -8.40 10.41
C PHE A 53 0.48 -7.95 9.10
N THR A 54 1.01 -8.87 8.29
CA THR A 54 1.55 -8.55 6.97
C THR A 54 0.46 -8.02 6.04
N GLN A 55 -0.69 -8.69 5.95
CA GLN A 55 -1.84 -8.25 5.15
C GLN A 55 -2.28 -6.81 5.52
N GLN A 56 -2.47 -6.51 6.80
CA GLN A 56 -2.84 -5.16 7.25
C GLN A 56 -1.81 -4.10 6.84
N ASN A 57 -0.50 -4.38 6.98
CA ASN A 57 0.53 -3.40 6.62
C ASN A 57 0.57 -3.12 5.11
N PHE A 58 0.38 -4.16 4.28
CA PHE A 58 0.28 -3.99 2.84
C PHE A 58 -0.97 -3.18 2.47
N HIS A 59 -2.12 -3.52 3.06
CA HIS A 59 -3.37 -2.79 2.88
C HIS A 59 -3.21 -1.31 3.23
N ASP A 60 -2.69 -0.99 4.42
CA ASP A 60 -2.54 0.39 4.90
C ASP A 60 -1.64 1.21 3.99
N ARG A 61 -0.52 0.63 3.54
CA ARG A 61 0.44 1.35 2.70
C ARG A 61 -0.10 1.55 1.28
N LEU A 62 -0.78 0.58 0.69
CA LEU A 62 -1.43 0.72 -0.61
C LEU A 62 -2.59 1.71 -0.56
N SER A 63 -3.45 1.63 0.46
CA SER A 63 -4.54 2.58 0.67
C SER A 63 -4.02 4.01 0.82
N ARG A 64 -2.94 4.20 1.57
CA ARG A 64 -2.29 5.51 1.72
C ARG A 64 -1.79 6.07 0.38
N ILE A 65 -1.13 5.25 -0.44
CA ILE A 65 -0.68 5.66 -1.77
C ILE A 65 -1.89 6.08 -2.60
N ILE A 66 -2.93 5.25 -2.69
CA ILE A 66 -4.13 5.55 -3.50
C ILE A 66 -4.83 6.85 -3.06
N GLN A 67 -4.84 7.16 -1.77
CA GLN A 67 -5.49 8.36 -1.22
C GLN A 67 -4.66 9.64 -1.36
N GLU A 68 -3.33 9.54 -1.36
CA GLU A 68 -2.46 10.71 -1.45
C GLU A 68 -2.35 11.24 -2.90
N PHE A 69 -2.57 10.38 -3.89
CA PHE A 69 -2.56 10.77 -5.30
C PHE A 69 -3.86 11.51 -5.70
N PRO A 70 -3.76 12.67 -6.36
CA PRO A 70 -4.93 13.48 -6.72
C PRO A 70 -5.76 12.83 -7.83
N LYS A 71 -7.08 12.70 -7.61
CA LYS A 71 -7.99 12.25 -8.65
C LYS A 71 -8.11 13.30 -9.74
N LEU A 72 -7.65 12.99 -10.94
CA LEU A 72 -7.62 13.93 -12.07
C LEU A 72 -9.01 14.49 -12.45
N ASP A 73 -10.09 13.76 -12.17
CA ASP A 73 -11.45 14.20 -12.49
C ASP A 73 -12.02 15.22 -11.45
N ASP A 74 -11.44 15.27 -10.24
CA ASP A 74 -11.84 16.21 -9.16
C ASP A 74 -10.93 17.45 -9.08
N VAL A 75 -9.94 17.55 -9.99
CA VAL A 75 -8.96 18.62 -10.03
C VAL A 75 -9.39 19.69 -11.04
N HIS A 76 -9.01 20.95 -10.80
CA HIS A 76 -9.32 22.05 -11.71
C HIS A 76 -8.84 21.75 -13.15
N PRO A 77 -9.64 22.03 -14.20
CA PRO A 77 -9.32 21.68 -15.59
C PRO A 77 -7.90 22.03 -16.04
N PHE A 78 -7.41 23.22 -15.66
CA PHE A 78 -6.02 23.63 -15.92
C PHE A 78 -4.97 22.60 -15.44
N TYR A 79 -5.08 22.11 -14.20
CA TYR A 79 -4.13 21.13 -13.68
C TYR A 79 -4.38 19.73 -14.25
N ALA A 80 -5.63 19.39 -14.58
CA ALA A 80 -5.96 18.13 -15.23
C ALA A 80 -5.32 18.05 -16.63
N ASP A 81 -5.40 19.13 -17.41
CA ASP A 81 -4.78 19.25 -18.74
C ASP A 81 -3.25 19.25 -18.63
N LEU A 82 -2.69 19.96 -17.65
CA LEU A 82 -1.25 19.94 -17.39
C LEU A 82 -0.74 18.53 -17.04
N MET A 83 -1.45 17.81 -16.17
CA MET A 83 -1.09 16.43 -15.83
C MET A 83 -1.24 15.49 -17.02
N ASN A 84 -2.25 15.71 -17.87
CA ASN A 84 -2.42 14.93 -19.10
C ASN A 84 -1.22 15.09 -20.05
N VAL A 85 -0.74 16.32 -20.24
CA VAL A 85 0.43 16.60 -21.09
C VAL A 85 1.73 16.05 -20.50
N LEU A 86 1.91 16.11 -19.18
CA LEU A 86 3.15 15.70 -18.53
C LEU A 86 3.27 14.19 -18.25
N TYR A 87 2.16 13.54 -17.87
CA TYR A 87 2.17 12.19 -17.31
C TYR A 87 1.27 11.19 -18.02
N ASP A 88 0.53 11.63 -19.03
CA ASP A 88 -0.53 10.86 -19.69
C ASP A 88 -1.63 10.42 -18.70
N LYS A 89 -2.83 10.97 -18.90
CA LYS A 89 -4.00 10.67 -18.05
C LYS A 89 -4.32 9.18 -18.00
N ASP A 90 -4.14 8.46 -19.12
CA ASP A 90 -4.51 7.05 -19.20
C ASP A 90 -3.52 6.18 -18.45
N HIS A 91 -2.22 6.44 -18.60
CA HIS A 91 -1.18 5.74 -17.84
C HIS A 91 -1.33 5.97 -16.33
N TYR A 92 -1.61 7.21 -15.93
CA TYR A 92 -1.85 7.57 -14.53
C TYR A 92 -3.04 6.80 -13.93
N LYS A 93 -4.19 6.80 -14.61
CA LYS A 93 -5.39 6.09 -14.15
C LYS A 93 -5.17 4.58 -14.11
N LEU A 94 -4.48 4.01 -15.11
CA LEU A 94 -4.18 2.59 -15.16
C LEU A 94 -3.29 2.16 -13.99
N GLY A 95 -2.24 2.93 -13.68
CA GLY A 95 -1.34 2.64 -12.55
C GLY A 95 -2.09 2.62 -11.21
N LEU A 96 -2.92 3.62 -10.94
CA LEU A 96 -3.74 3.65 -9.73
C LEU A 96 -4.78 2.52 -9.69
N GLY A 97 -5.37 2.17 -10.84
CA GLY A 97 -6.30 1.05 -10.97
C GLY A 97 -5.65 -0.31 -10.65
N GLN A 98 -4.43 -0.53 -11.13
CA GLN A 98 -3.63 -1.72 -10.82
C GLN A 98 -3.31 -1.82 -9.33
N LEU A 99 -2.91 -0.71 -8.69
CA LEU A 99 -2.67 -0.66 -7.25
C LEU A 99 -3.94 -0.96 -6.44
N ASN A 100 -5.08 -0.43 -6.86
CA ASN A 100 -6.36 -0.72 -6.19
C ASN A 100 -6.74 -2.20 -6.33
N THR A 101 -6.50 -2.80 -7.50
CA THR A 101 -6.71 -4.23 -7.72
C THR A 101 -5.79 -5.07 -6.84
N ALA A 102 -4.50 -4.71 -6.77
CA ALA A 102 -3.53 -5.38 -5.92
C ALA A 102 -3.93 -5.34 -4.43
N ARG A 103 -4.42 -4.19 -3.95
CA ARG A 103 -4.96 -4.05 -2.60
C ARG A 103 -6.10 -5.05 -2.35
N HIS A 104 -7.07 -5.13 -3.25
CA HIS A 104 -8.18 -6.07 -3.12
C HIS A 104 -7.75 -7.54 -3.18
N LEU A 105 -6.68 -7.86 -3.93
CA LEU A 105 -6.12 -9.22 -3.97
C LEU A 105 -5.41 -9.60 -2.66
N ILE A 106 -4.79 -8.64 -1.97
CA ILE A 106 -4.12 -8.86 -0.68
C ILE A 106 -5.13 -9.10 0.45
N ASP A 107 -6.31 -8.51 0.36
CA ASP A 107 -7.36 -8.65 1.38
C ASP A 107 -8.18 -9.94 1.26
N LYS A 108 -8.12 -10.61 0.10
CA LYS A 108 -8.74 -11.92 -0.14
C LYS A 108 -7.95 -13.04 0.53
#